data_AF-A0A0B4CJY5-F1
#
_entry.id   AF-A0A0B4CJY5-F1
#
_cell.length_a   1.000
_cell.length_b   1.000
_cell.length_c   1.000
_cell.angle_alpha   90.00
_cell.angle_beta   90.00
_cell.angle_gamma   90.00
#
_symmetry.space_group_name_H-M   'P 1'
#
loop_
_entity.id
_entity.type
_entity.pdbx_description
1 polymer ?
#
loop_
_entity_poly.entity_id
_entity_poly.type
_entity_poly.pdbx_seq_one_letter_code
_entity_poly.pdbx_strand_id
1 'polypeptide(L)' 'MDKIAADQAVLHYGDGEFAVLKPGRFVRCAVTDKPIPLEVLRYWSPSRQQPYFGPAEFIAAQQGDQ' A
#
# COMPACT_ATOMS: atom_id res chain seq x y z
N MET A 1 17.43 12.21 -12.44
CA MET A 1 16.00 12.43 -12.74
C MET A 1 15.21 11.26 -12.19
N ASP A 2 14.42 11.52 -11.15
CA ASP A 2 13.66 10.60 -10.31
C ASP A 2 12.69 9.69 -11.07
N LYS A 3 13.16 8.51 -11.49
CA LYS A 3 12.34 7.40 -12.03
C LYS A 3 11.41 6.76 -10.98
N ILE A 4 11.32 7.31 -9.77
CA ILE A 4 10.41 6.84 -8.72
C ILE A 4 8.98 7.37 -8.88
N ALA A 5 8.67 8.28 -9.81
CA ALA A 5 7.30 8.78 -9.97
C ALA A 5 6.47 8.01 -11.03
N ALA A 6 7.13 7.36 -12.00
CA ALA A 6 6.43 6.83 -13.18
C ALA A 6 5.88 5.40 -13.03
N ASP A 7 6.21 4.69 -11.94
CA ASP A 7 5.95 3.25 -11.79
C ASP A 7 5.00 2.93 -10.63
N GLN A 8 4.18 3.90 -10.20
CA GLN A 8 3.21 3.69 -9.15
C GLN A 8 2.08 2.77 -9.64
N ALA A 9 1.97 1.59 -9.05
CA ALA A 9 0.86 0.68 -9.24
C ALA A 9 -0.39 1.21 -8.54
N VAL A 10 -1.55 0.93 -9.13
CA VAL A 10 -2.84 1.12 -8.44
C VAL A 10 -3.40 -0.27 -8.20
N LEU A 11 -3.57 -0.60 -6.92
CA LEU A 11 -4.15 -1.86 -6.48
C LEU A 11 -5.50 -1.58 -5.83
N HIS A 12 -6.42 -2.51 -6.01
CA HIS A 12 -7.62 -2.63 -5.21
C HIS A 12 -7.36 -3.66 -4.10
N TYR A 13 -7.48 -3.24 -2.86
CA TYR A 13 -7.14 -4.07 -1.71
C TYR A 13 -8.37 -4.86 -1.26
N GLY A 14 -8.31 -6.19 -1.32
CA GLY A 14 -9.32 -7.10 -0.80
C GLY A 14 -8.95 -7.66 0.57
N ASP A 15 -9.82 -8.52 1.09
CA ASP A 15 -9.62 -9.23 2.34
C ASP A 15 -8.68 -10.44 2.11
N GLY A 16 -7.37 -10.19 2.12
CA GLY A 16 -6.33 -11.22 1.91
C GLY A 16 -5.76 -11.31 0.49
N GLU A 17 -6.35 -10.62 -0.48
CA GLU A 17 -5.80 -10.49 -1.84
C GLU A 17 -5.86 -9.04 -2.33
N PHE A 18 -5.18 -8.72 -3.43
CA PHE A 18 -5.31 -7.42 -4.08
C PHE A 18 -5.41 -7.60 -5.60
N ALA A 19 -6.25 -6.78 -6.23
CA ALA A 19 -6.39 -6.75 -7.68
C ALA A 19 -5.58 -5.59 -8.26
N VAL A 20 -4.75 -5.85 -9.27
CA VAL A 20 -3.98 -4.80 -9.95
C VAL A 20 -4.90 -4.05 -10.92
N LEU A 21 -5.30 -2.83 -10.56
CA LEU A 21 -6.07 -1.94 -11.44
C LEU A 21 -5.17 -1.25 -12.48
N LYS A 22 -3.97 -0.83 -12.05
CA LYS A 22 -2.97 -0.21 -12.91
C LYS A 22 -1.61 -0.86 -12.67
N PRO A 23 -0.94 -1.37 -13.70
CA PRO A 23 0.37 -1.98 -13.55
C PRO A 23 1.41 -0.94 -13.10
N GLY A 24 2.30 -1.37 -12.20
CA GLY A 24 3.44 -0.62 -11.70
C GLY A 24 4.32 -1.54 -10.85
N ARG A 25 5.37 -0.99 -10.24
CA ARG A 25 6.39 -1.73 -9.46
C ARG A 25 6.27 -1.49 -7.98
N PHE A 26 5.69 -0.36 -7.57
CA PHE A 26 5.53 -0.01 -6.17
C PHE A 26 4.22 0.74 -5.93
N VAL A 27 3.74 0.73 -4.70
CA VAL A 27 2.62 1.56 -4.21
C VAL A 27 3.15 2.54 -3.16
N ARG A 28 2.43 3.61 -2.84
CA ARG A 28 2.86 4.54 -1.78
C ARG A 28 2.16 4.25 -0.47
N CYS A 29 2.93 4.19 0.62
CA CYS A 29 2.40 4.04 1.96
C CYS A 29 1.42 5.17 2.29
N ALA A 30 0.22 4.84 2.76
CA ALA A 30 -0.78 5.84 3.10
C ALA A 30 -0.39 6.71 4.31
N VAL A 31 0.51 6.23 5.16
CA VAL A 31 0.93 6.92 6.39
C VAL A 31 2.21 7.72 6.17
N THR A 32 3.21 7.13 5.50
CA THR A 32 4.55 7.73 5.38
C THR A 32 4.89 8.20 3.96
N ASP A 33 4.00 8.00 2.98
CA ASP A 33 4.20 8.29 1.55
C ASP A 33 5.42 7.56 0.91
N LYS A 34 6.05 6.65 1.65
CA LYS A 34 7.20 5.89 1.16
C LYS A 34 6.80 4.92 0.05
N PRO A 35 7.65 4.73 -0.99
CA PRO A 35 7.43 3.71 -2.00
C PRO A 35 7.61 2.31 -1.41
N ILE A 36 6.58 1.48 -1.56
CA ILE A 36 6.50 0.08 -1.14
C ILE A 36 6.49 -0.78 -2.40
N PRO A 37 7.57 -1.52 -2.71
CA PRO A 37 7.57 -2.48 -3.79
C PRO A 37 6.45 -3.51 -3.63
N LEU A 38 5.80 -3.90 -4.72
CA LEU A 38 4.71 -4.89 -4.69
C LEU A 38 5.16 -6.24 -4.11
N GLU A 39 6.42 -6.60 -4.31
CA GLU A 39 7.04 -7.83 -3.79
C GLU A 39 7.17 -7.88 -2.25
N VAL A 40 7.26 -6.71 -1.58
CA VAL A 40 7.36 -6.62 -0.11
C VAL A 40 6.07 -6.14 0.54
N LEU A 41 5.08 -5.75 -0.26
CA LEU A 41 3.77 -5.31 0.21
C LEU A 41 3.05 -6.45 0.95
N ARG A 42 3.10 -6.40 2.27
CA ARG A 42 2.47 -7.40 3.16
C ARG A 42 1.32 -6.85 3.99
N TYR A 43 1.25 -5.54 4.17
CA TYR A 43 0.28 -4.91 5.06
C TYR A 43 -0.56 -3.89 4.29
N TRP A 44 -1.88 -4.06 4.30
CA TRP A 44 -2.84 -3.16 3.67
C TRP A 44 -4.18 -3.22 4.38
N SER A 45 -5.02 -2.21 4.16
CA SER A 45 -6.40 -2.17 4.67
C SER A 45 -7.40 -2.20 3.51
N PRO A 46 -8.25 -3.23 3.39
CA PRO A 46 -9.31 -3.25 2.38
C PRO A 46 -10.37 -2.17 2.61
N SER A 47 -10.77 -1.92 3.86
CA SER A 47 -11.77 -0.90 4.19
C SER A 47 -11.35 0.51 3.80
N ARG A 48 -10.04 0.81 3.88
CA ARG A 48 -9.48 2.14 3.56
C ARG A 48 -8.83 2.21 2.18
N GLN A 49 -8.66 1.06 1.51
CA GLN A 49 -7.90 0.96 0.25
C GLN A 49 -6.48 1.54 0.35
N GLN A 50 -5.80 1.24 1.46
CA GLN A 50 -4.52 1.87 1.81
C GLN A 50 -3.44 0.82 2.07
N PRO A 51 -2.28 0.88 1.39
CA PRO A 51 -1.12 0.06 1.71
C PRO A 51 -0.25 0.68 2.79
N TYR A 52 0.47 -0.17 3.51
CA TYR A 52 1.39 0.23 4.58
C TYR A 52 2.75 -0.43 4.38
N PHE A 53 3.81 0.32 4.67
CA PHE A 53 5.19 -0.15 4.49
C PHE A 53 5.56 -1.19 5.54
N GLY A 54 5.07 -1.02 6.77
CA GLY A 54 5.31 -1.96 7.86
C GLY A 54 4.12 -2.19 8.78
N PRO A 55 4.27 -3.14 9.73
CA PRO A 55 3.26 -3.42 10.73
C PRO A 55 2.99 -2.22 11.64
N ALA A 56 4.00 -1.37 11.91
CA ALA A 56 3.83 -0.16 12.73
C ALA A 56 2.79 0.80 12.14
N GLU A 57 2.90 1.12 10.83
CA GLU A 57 1.93 1.97 10.14
C GLU A 57 0.53 1.33 10.06
N PHE A 58 0.47 0.01 9.81
CA PHE A 58 -0.80 -0.71 9.78
C PHE A 58 -1.51 -0.70 11.13
N ILE A 59 -0.78 -0.97 12.22
CA ILE A 59 -1.32 -0.92 13.59
C ILE A 59 -1.83 0.50 13.88
N ALA A 60 -1.02 1.52 13.62
CA ALA A 60 -1.43 2.91 13.83
C ALA A 60 -2.72 3.28 13.07
N ALA A 61 -2.92 2.73 11.87
CA ALA A 61 -4.16 2.91 11.12
C ALA A 61 -5.33 2.09 11.67
N GLN A 62 -5.11 0.85 12.13
CA GLN A 62 -6.12 -0.05 12.67
C GLN A 62 -6.65 0.35 14.05
N GLN A 63 -5.84 1.00 14.90
CA GLN A 63 -6.23 1.28 16.30
C GLN A 63 -7.50 2.15 16.45
N GLY A 64 -7.96 2.82 15.39
CA GLY A 64 -9.17 3.64 15.40
C GLY A 64 -10.49 2.92 15.07
N ASP A 65 -10.46 1.61 14.78
CA ASP A 65 -11.65 0.81 14.41
C ASP A 65 -12.15 -0.11 15.55
N GLN A 66 -11.71 0.15 16.80
CA GLN A 66 -12.13 -0.59 17.99
C GLN A 66 -13.30 0.08 18.73
#